data_AF-A0A7X8UQA3-F1
#
_entry.id   AF-A0A7X8UQA3-F1
#
_cell.length_a   1.000
_cell.length_b   1.000
_cell.length_c   1.000
_cell.angle_alpha   90.00
_cell.angle_beta   90.00
_cell.angle_gamma   90.00
#
_symmetry.space_group_name_H-M   'P 1'
#
loop_
_entity.id
_entity.type
_entity.pdbx_description
1 polymer ?
#
loop_
_entity_poly.entity_id
_entity_poly.type
_entity_poly.pdbx_seq_one_letter_code
_entity_poly.pdbx_strand_id
1 'polypeptide(L)'
;MTLNRILICVLSCALLHSALMADVVHMRDGRRFDGKARRQGDKVVVETAMGRVVLDAADVLAIEEGQPASKPSASGPAAPAAVKAPQSRITLPECMVFLKMQQLAGLPHGAESYEVRKQIDIWRSFAHDHKRLVGNEWAQPEVFTRTRTSYVELINEAQALLNQKTDKDADAAKNALAANRSLAKAASIWPDALMRSFLTGVALHLAGRGPQAQERFAACIAEAPLVPGFRQGRAMALLADDKPFEAMEEAMAALKLSPDSPELVELLGESMKKAPGRDIKRPQFVEATAMLAGYDTARLRTRSGQTVWQMGRKGWPCKDGMLPVPEYDRIIIRQALGVAVSDHSLLVDSQAVEDAQFVFVKVDSAWYPATVRKVSASASHAALSIIHAPDLEFTPAVADVKSPQPVGPASAWGVACYAELGAGVRPLATIIEEDGGSFRSSSRLSAGEALSPVVSDGRLLGFIAGKTDPFTEGGGEDKFIPLSAVERLIRQASSKSGVRRSPLRRDHAPRRVDGVTFIIQSIVGEASQR
;
A
#
# COMPACT_ATOMS: atom_id res chain seq x y z
N MET A 1 -3.36 49.63 -68.05
CA MET A 1 -1.93 49.58 -67.63
C MET A 1 -1.78 48.45 -66.62
N THR A 2 -1.24 47.32 -67.11
CA THR A 2 -0.38 46.30 -66.44
C THR A 2 -0.71 45.94 -64.97
N LEU A 3 -1.26 44.78 -64.58
CA LEU A 3 -1.12 43.36 -64.96
C LEU A 3 0.29 42.76 -64.81
N ASN A 4 0.46 41.88 -63.80
CA ASN A 4 1.50 40.84 -63.56
C ASN A 4 2.02 40.88 -62.11
N ARG A 5 2.31 39.79 -61.39
CA ARG A 5 2.12 38.34 -61.55
C ARG A 5 2.39 37.73 -60.17
N ILE A 6 1.54 36.79 -59.77
CA ILE A 6 1.71 35.92 -58.60
C ILE A 6 2.86 34.95 -58.89
N LEU A 7 3.83 34.83 -57.99
CA LEU A 7 4.76 33.70 -57.94
C LEU A 7 4.79 33.16 -56.50
N ILE A 8 4.07 32.05 -56.31
CA ILE A 8 4.08 31.21 -55.12
C ILE A 8 5.24 30.22 -55.30
N CYS A 9 6.28 30.32 -54.47
CA CYS A 9 7.27 29.27 -54.30
C CYS A 9 6.88 28.41 -53.09
N VAL A 10 6.17 27.31 -53.36
CA VAL A 10 6.04 26.19 -52.43
C VAL A 10 7.32 25.37 -52.52
N LEU A 11 8.20 25.51 -51.53
CA LEU A 11 9.34 24.62 -51.35
C LEU A 11 8.90 23.45 -50.48
N SER A 12 8.47 22.36 -51.12
CA SER A 12 8.16 21.10 -50.48
C SER A 12 9.46 20.39 -50.08
N CYS A 13 9.91 20.57 -48.83
CA CYS A 13 10.91 19.70 -48.23
C CYS A 13 10.25 18.36 -47.85
N ALA A 14 10.26 17.41 -48.79
CA ALA A 14 10.04 16.00 -48.49
C ALA A 14 11.23 15.47 -47.68
N LEU A 15 11.12 15.48 -46.35
CA LEU A 15 12.04 14.76 -45.45
C LEU A 15 11.72 13.26 -45.54
N LEU A 16 12.33 12.60 -46.52
CA LEU A 16 12.53 11.15 -46.53
C LEU A 16 13.31 10.77 -45.26
N HIS A 17 12.59 10.24 -44.26
CA HIS A 17 13.20 9.60 -43.10
C HIS A 17 13.78 8.24 -43.55
N SER A 18 14.96 8.28 -44.19
CA SER A 18 15.82 7.11 -44.22
C SER A 18 16.20 6.82 -42.76
N ALA A 19 15.79 5.66 -42.23
CA ALA A 19 16.29 5.16 -40.96
C ALA A 19 17.82 5.04 -41.07
N LEU A 20 18.51 6.07 -40.60
CA LEU A 20 19.96 6.16 -40.64
C LEU A 20 20.48 5.18 -39.59
N MET A 21 21.16 4.14 -40.08
CA MET A 21 21.94 3.21 -39.26
C MET A 21 22.85 4.02 -38.34
N ALA A 22 22.74 3.83 -37.02
CA ALA A 22 23.62 4.46 -36.05
C ALA A 22 24.83 3.54 -35.84
N ASP A 23 26.03 4.11 -36.00
CA ASP A 23 27.27 3.42 -35.65
C ASP A 23 27.44 3.42 -34.12
N VAL A 24 28.18 2.45 -33.60
CA VAL A 24 28.51 2.39 -32.17
C VAL A 24 29.99 2.66 -32.00
N VAL A 25 30.33 3.75 -31.30
CA VAL A 25 31.71 4.14 -31.00
C VAL A 25 32.05 3.72 -29.58
N HIS A 26 32.98 2.78 -29.45
CA HIS A 26 33.53 2.31 -28.19
C HIS A 26 34.79 3.10 -27.84
N MET A 27 34.85 3.67 -26.65
CA MET A 27 36.02 4.39 -26.12
C MET A 27 36.91 3.47 -25.28
N ARG A 28 38.21 3.78 -25.20
CA ARG A 28 39.18 3.06 -24.37
C ARG A 28 38.89 3.16 -22.87
N ASP A 29 38.19 4.21 -22.45
CA ASP A 29 37.77 4.43 -21.06
C ASP A 29 36.46 3.70 -20.69
N GLY A 30 35.89 2.92 -21.61
CA GLY A 30 34.64 2.17 -21.41
C GLY A 30 33.36 2.93 -21.76
N ARG A 31 33.44 4.21 -22.16
CA ARG A 31 32.27 4.95 -22.65
C ARG A 31 31.84 4.48 -24.04
N ARG A 32 30.54 4.61 -24.32
CA ARG A 32 29.90 4.23 -25.58
C ARG A 32 29.07 5.39 -26.12
N PHE A 33 29.18 5.64 -27.43
CA PHE A 33 28.36 6.62 -28.15
C PHE A 33 27.64 5.96 -29.31
N ASP A 34 26.32 6.11 -29.36
CA ASP A 34 25.48 5.62 -30.47
C ASP A 34 25.13 6.80 -31.39
N GLY A 35 25.56 6.75 -32.64
CA GLY A 35 25.34 7.82 -33.61
C GLY A 35 26.14 7.65 -34.90
N LYS A 36 25.91 8.50 -35.89
CA LYS A 36 26.66 8.40 -37.15
C LYS A 36 28.09 8.87 -36.93
N ALA A 37 29.05 7.96 -37.05
CA ALA A 37 30.45 8.27 -36.78
C ALA A 37 31.18 8.61 -38.09
N ARG A 38 31.96 9.70 -38.09
CA ARG A 38 32.84 10.07 -39.20
C ARG A 38 34.22 10.42 -38.66
N ARG A 39 35.25 9.76 -39.18
CA ARG A 39 36.64 10.18 -38.95
C ARG A 39 36.94 11.45 -39.73
N GLN A 40 37.45 12.46 -39.03
CA GLN A 40 37.95 13.72 -39.57
C GLN A 40 39.35 13.97 -39.01
N GLY A 41 40.38 13.43 -39.68
CA GLY A 41 41.77 13.53 -39.23
C GLY A 41 42.03 12.76 -37.93
N ASP A 42 42.52 13.46 -36.92
CA ASP A 42 42.81 12.97 -35.56
C ASP A 42 41.56 12.88 -34.68
N LYS A 43 40.38 13.20 -35.20
CA LYS A 43 39.12 13.19 -34.45
C LYS A 43 38.06 12.26 -35.06
N VAL A 44 37.21 11.73 -34.19
CA VAL A 44 35.99 11.01 -34.55
C VAL A 44 34.81 11.88 -34.15
N VAL A 45 34.03 12.29 -35.14
CA VAL A 45 32.81 13.06 -34.94
C VAL A 45 31.64 12.09 -34.92
N VAL A 46 30.91 12.05 -33.82
CA VAL A 46 29.70 11.23 -33.66
C VAL A 46 28.48 12.16 -33.64
N GLU A 47 27.65 12.06 -34.67
CA GLU A 47 26.35 12.72 -34.69
C GLU A 47 25.34 11.82 -33.96
N THR A 48 25.14 12.11 -32.68
CA THR A 48 24.16 11.42 -31.82
C THR A 48 22.81 12.13 -31.86
N ALA A 49 21.74 11.47 -31.38
CA ALA A 49 20.45 12.12 -31.17
C ALA A 49 20.52 13.30 -30.18
N MET A 50 21.54 13.36 -29.32
CA MET A 50 21.76 14.43 -28.33
C MET A 50 22.67 15.56 -28.86
N GLY A 51 23.11 15.48 -30.11
CA GLY A 51 23.98 16.46 -30.74
C GLY A 51 25.32 15.87 -31.21
N ARG A 52 26.18 16.76 -31.70
CA ARG A 52 27.49 16.40 -32.25
C ARG A 52 28.52 16.29 -31.13
N VAL A 53 29.08 15.10 -30.96
CA VAL A 53 30.19 14.82 -30.03
C VAL A 53 31.47 14.68 -30.85
N VAL A 54 32.54 15.33 -30.41
CA VAL A 54 33.86 15.24 -31.05
C VAL A 54 34.81 14.54 -30.08
N LEU A 55 35.36 13.42 -30.52
CA LEU A 55 36.21 12.53 -29.73
C LEU A 55 37.60 12.51 -30.37
N ASP A 56 38.67 12.40 -29.58
CA ASP A 56 40.01 12.15 -30.13
C ASP A 56 40.11 10.70 -30.61
N ALA A 57 40.65 10.49 -31.81
CA ALA A 57 40.74 9.18 -32.44
C ALA A 57 41.65 8.20 -31.66
N ALA A 58 42.58 8.72 -30.87
CA ALA A 58 43.43 7.94 -29.97
C ALA A 58 42.62 7.27 -28.83
N ASP A 59 41.53 7.90 -28.41
CA ASP A 59 40.68 7.43 -27.31
C ASP A 59 39.57 6.48 -27.80
N VAL A 60 39.37 6.38 -29.12
CA VAL A 60 38.40 5.46 -29.72
C VAL A 60 39.03 4.07 -29.84
N LEU A 61 38.43 3.10 -29.17
CA LEU A 61 38.82 1.69 -29.21
C LEU A 61 38.35 1.03 -30.51
N ALA A 62 37.07 1.19 -30.86
CA ALA A 62 36.47 0.63 -32.06
C ALA A 62 35.26 1.45 -32.52
N ILE A 63 34.99 1.43 -33.83
CA ILE A 63 33.75 1.94 -34.42
C ILE A 63 33.09 0.74 -35.09
N GLU A 64 31.95 0.30 -34.55
CA GLU A 64 31.13 -0.75 -35.15
C GLU A 64 30.14 -0.08 -36.10
N GLU A 65 30.34 -0.27 -37.41
CA GLU A 65 29.38 0.21 -38.41
C GLU A 65 28.04 -0.49 -38.20
N GLY A 66 26.96 0.29 -38.12
CA GLY A 66 25.63 -0.24 -37.84
C GLY A 66 25.23 -1.29 -38.89
N GLN A 67 25.26 -2.59 -38.53
CA GLN A 67 24.67 -3.63 -39.35
C GLN A 67 23.16 -3.36 -39.48
N PRO A 68 22.55 -3.56 -40.67
CA PRO A 68 21.11 -3.49 -40.80
C PRO A 68 20.52 -4.47 -39.80
N ALA A 69 19.81 -3.94 -38.81
CA ALA A 69 19.20 -4.75 -37.77
C ALA A 69 18.49 -5.92 -38.44
N SER A 70 19.01 -7.14 -38.24
CA SER A 70 18.20 -8.32 -38.47
C SER A 70 16.93 -8.05 -37.67
N LYS A 71 15.77 -8.03 -38.35
CA LYS A 71 14.48 -7.74 -37.73
C LYS A 71 14.46 -8.44 -36.37
N PRO A 72 14.45 -7.70 -35.24
CA PRO A 72 14.27 -8.37 -33.98
C PRO A 72 12.96 -9.15 -34.13
N SER A 73 13.03 -10.46 -33.91
CA SER A 73 11.84 -11.29 -33.85
C SER A 73 10.86 -10.57 -32.93
N ALA A 74 9.75 -10.11 -33.49
CA ALA A 74 8.78 -9.23 -32.83
C ALA A 74 7.95 -9.97 -31.76
N SER A 75 8.56 -10.93 -31.08
CA SER A 75 8.05 -11.64 -29.91
C SER A 75 8.73 -11.16 -28.63
N GLY A 76 9.21 -9.91 -28.59
CA GLY A 76 9.49 -9.25 -27.33
C GLY A 76 8.17 -9.20 -26.53
N PRO A 77 8.14 -9.61 -25.25
CA PRO A 77 6.92 -9.59 -24.45
C PRO A 77 6.33 -8.17 -24.49
N ALA A 78 5.04 -8.08 -24.79
CA ALA A 78 4.32 -6.81 -24.91
C ALA A 78 4.59 -5.94 -23.67
N ALA A 79 4.92 -4.67 -23.91
CA ALA A 79 5.13 -3.71 -22.84
C ALA A 79 3.91 -3.74 -21.90
N PRO A 80 4.11 -3.82 -20.57
CA PRO A 80 3.01 -3.92 -19.63
C PRO A 80 2.08 -2.72 -19.78
N ALA A 81 0.77 -2.98 -19.86
CA ALA A 81 -0.23 -1.92 -19.91
C ALA A 81 -0.10 -1.05 -18.66
N ALA A 82 0.23 0.24 -18.85
CA ALA A 82 0.40 1.18 -17.75
C ALA A 82 -0.88 1.30 -16.92
N VAL A 83 -0.75 1.21 -15.60
CA VAL A 83 -1.89 1.37 -14.70
C VAL A 83 -2.33 2.84 -14.73
N LYS A 84 -3.58 3.09 -15.14
CA LYS A 84 -4.19 4.42 -15.18
C LYS A 84 -4.73 4.82 -13.80
N ALA A 85 -3.86 4.96 -12.82
CA ALA A 85 -4.24 5.57 -11.54
C ALA A 85 -4.45 7.09 -11.74
N PRO A 86 -5.57 7.68 -11.27
CA PRO A 86 -5.75 9.13 -11.34
C PRO A 86 -4.75 9.82 -10.42
N GLN A 87 -3.79 10.54 -11.01
CA GLN A 87 -2.70 11.22 -10.27
C GLN A 87 -3.20 12.16 -9.16
N SER A 88 -4.42 12.70 -9.30
CA SER A 88 -5.04 13.56 -8.29
C SER A 88 -5.33 12.88 -6.96
N ARG A 89 -5.29 11.54 -6.90
CA ARG A 89 -5.48 10.76 -5.68
C ARG A 89 -4.17 10.28 -5.06
N ILE A 90 -3.04 10.56 -5.70
CA ILE A 90 -1.74 10.09 -5.20
C ILE A 90 -1.26 11.03 -4.12
N THR A 91 -1.12 10.50 -2.92
CA THR A 91 -0.71 11.27 -1.74
C THR A 91 0.74 11.00 -1.34
N LEU A 92 1.33 9.96 -1.94
CA LEU A 92 2.68 9.45 -1.66
C LEU A 92 3.64 9.71 -2.83
N PRO A 93 4.82 10.34 -2.61
CA PRO A 93 5.79 10.56 -3.67
C PRO A 93 6.35 9.25 -4.22
N GLU A 94 6.42 8.18 -3.41
CA GLU A 94 6.86 6.85 -3.82
C GLU A 94 5.99 6.31 -4.95
N CYS A 95 4.66 6.51 -4.87
CA CYS A 95 3.74 6.13 -5.95
C CYS A 95 4.00 6.91 -7.24
N MET A 96 4.35 8.21 -7.14
CA MET A 96 4.74 9.01 -8.30
C MET A 96 6.04 8.51 -8.93
N VAL A 97 7.03 8.14 -8.12
CA VAL A 97 8.28 7.51 -8.59
C VAL A 97 7.98 6.27 -9.42
N PHE A 98 7.18 5.34 -8.90
CA PHE A 98 6.86 4.10 -9.59
C PHE A 98 6.11 4.32 -10.90
N LEU A 99 5.11 5.21 -10.94
CA LEU A 99 4.42 5.55 -12.18
C LEU A 99 5.38 6.11 -13.24
N LYS A 100 6.35 6.93 -12.84
CA LYS A 100 7.36 7.48 -13.75
C LYS A 100 8.36 6.43 -14.22
N MET A 101 8.74 5.49 -13.36
CA MET A 101 9.55 4.33 -13.76
C MET A 101 8.81 3.42 -14.75
N GLN A 102 7.52 3.16 -14.53
CA GLN A 102 6.68 2.41 -15.47
C GLN A 102 6.58 3.13 -16.83
N GLN A 103 6.39 4.46 -16.81
CA GLN A 103 6.39 5.29 -18.02
C GLN A 103 7.75 5.18 -18.75
N LEU A 104 8.86 5.30 -18.03
CA LEU A 104 10.20 5.21 -18.59
C LEU A 104 10.47 3.86 -19.26
N ALA A 105 10.00 2.76 -18.66
CA ALA A 105 10.16 1.41 -19.20
C ALA A 105 9.47 1.20 -20.56
N GLY A 106 8.44 1.99 -20.88
CA GLY A 106 7.73 1.95 -22.16
C GLY A 106 8.29 2.89 -23.24
N LEU A 107 9.26 3.76 -22.92
CA LEU A 107 9.78 4.75 -23.85
C LEU A 107 11.06 4.26 -24.56
N PRO A 108 11.26 4.62 -25.84
CA PRO A 108 12.55 4.41 -26.50
C PRO A 108 13.64 5.26 -25.84
N HIS A 109 14.89 4.86 -26.02
CA HIS A 109 16.04 5.64 -25.54
C HIS A 109 16.10 6.94 -26.36
N GLY A 110 16.09 8.09 -25.68
CA GLY A 110 16.05 9.39 -26.34
C GLY A 110 15.65 10.56 -25.43
N ALA A 111 15.34 11.72 -26.02
CA ALA A 111 15.04 12.95 -25.27
C ALA A 111 13.83 12.81 -24.31
N GLU A 112 12.77 12.11 -24.71
CA GLU A 112 11.61 11.87 -23.85
C GLU A 112 11.97 11.05 -22.60
N SER A 113 12.85 10.04 -22.76
CA SER A 113 13.34 9.23 -21.63
C SER A 113 14.17 10.06 -20.65
N TYR A 114 14.88 11.08 -21.13
CA TYR A 114 15.65 11.99 -20.28
C TYR A 114 14.76 12.84 -19.37
N GLU A 115 13.70 13.43 -19.92
CA GLU A 115 12.75 14.22 -19.13
C GLU A 115 12.05 13.38 -18.05
N VAL A 116 11.69 12.13 -18.37
CA VAL A 116 11.10 11.22 -17.37
C VAL A 116 12.10 10.85 -16.28
N ARG A 117 13.38 10.60 -16.61
CA ARG A 117 14.43 10.35 -15.61
C ARG A 117 14.60 11.55 -14.65
N LYS A 118 14.63 12.77 -15.20
CA LYS A 118 14.66 14.00 -14.38
C LYS A 118 13.44 14.10 -13.44
N GLN A 119 12.25 13.73 -13.92
CA GLN A 119 11.05 13.68 -13.07
C GLN A 119 11.18 12.61 -11.97
N ILE A 120 11.74 11.43 -12.28
CA ILE A 120 12.00 10.38 -11.28
C ILE A 120 12.90 10.92 -10.17
N ASP A 121 13.97 11.63 -10.50
CA ASP A 121 14.90 12.17 -9.50
C ASP A 121 14.24 13.25 -8.61
N ILE A 122 13.37 14.10 -9.19
CA ILE A 122 12.56 15.05 -8.40
C ILE A 122 11.68 14.28 -7.40
N TRP A 123 10.94 13.26 -7.86
CA TRP A 123 10.07 12.50 -6.97
C TRP A 123 10.82 11.67 -5.94
N ARG A 124 12.00 11.15 -6.29
CA ARG A 124 12.91 10.49 -5.34
C ARG A 124 13.37 11.44 -4.25
N SER A 125 13.72 12.68 -4.59
CA SER A 125 14.06 13.67 -3.56
C SER A 125 12.86 13.95 -2.63
N PHE A 126 11.63 13.96 -3.16
CA PHE A 126 10.43 14.13 -2.34
C PHE A 126 10.16 12.92 -1.45
N ALA A 127 10.40 11.70 -1.94
CA ALA A 127 10.30 10.48 -1.15
C ALA A 127 11.38 10.40 -0.07
N HIS A 128 12.62 10.77 -0.39
CA HIS A 128 13.73 10.88 0.56
C HIS A 128 13.43 11.88 1.68
N ASP A 129 12.86 13.02 1.32
CA ASP A 129 12.46 14.05 2.29
C ASP A 129 11.15 13.70 3.03
N HIS A 130 10.58 12.51 2.78
CA HIS A 130 9.29 12.08 3.35
C HIS A 130 8.16 13.08 3.16
N LYS A 131 8.16 13.81 2.04
CA LYS A 131 7.08 14.77 1.72
C LYS A 131 5.77 14.04 1.49
N ARG A 132 4.66 14.68 1.84
CA ARG A 132 3.33 14.11 1.67
C ARG A 132 2.38 15.16 1.10
N LEU A 133 1.51 14.75 0.19
CA LEU A 133 0.52 15.66 -0.38
C LEU A 133 -0.51 16.02 0.70
N VAL A 134 -0.68 17.30 0.98
CA VAL A 134 -1.68 17.86 1.90
C VAL A 134 -2.43 18.95 1.15
N GLY A 135 -3.71 18.69 0.84
CA GLY A 135 -4.44 19.54 -0.09
C GLY A 135 -3.79 19.51 -1.47
N ASN A 136 -3.23 20.64 -1.89
CA ASN A 136 -2.56 20.78 -3.20
C ASN A 136 -1.03 20.95 -3.09
N GLU A 137 -0.46 20.80 -1.89
CA GLU A 137 0.95 21.07 -1.63
C GLU A 137 1.67 19.85 -1.05
N TRP A 138 2.93 19.64 -1.44
CA TRP A 138 3.79 18.62 -0.86
C TRP A 138 4.44 19.16 0.42
N ALA A 139 3.86 18.80 1.55
CA ALA A 139 4.28 19.25 2.87
C ALA A 139 5.46 18.41 3.40
N GLN A 140 6.39 19.07 4.08
CA GLN A 140 7.52 18.45 4.78
C GLN A 140 7.11 17.86 6.15
N PRO A 141 7.86 16.89 6.71
CA PRO A 141 7.63 16.31 8.04
C PRO A 141 7.48 17.35 9.18
N GLU A 142 8.16 18.49 9.10
CA GLU A 142 8.07 19.54 10.13
C GLU A 142 6.67 20.18 10.17
N VAL A 143 5.97 20.24 9.04
CA VAL A 143 4.59 20.73 8.99
C VAL A 143 3.68 19.82 9.81
N PHE A 144 3.84 18.51 9.66
CA PHE A 144 3.08 17.51 10.43
C PHE A 144 3.38 17.61 11.92
N THR A 145 4.65 17.70 12.29
CA THR A 145 5.08 17.87 13.68
C THR A 145 4.47 19.15 14.29
N ARG A 146 4.55 20.28 13.58
CA ARG A 146 3.95 21.54 14.04
C ARG A 146 2.43 21.42 14.20
N THR A 147 1.73 20.83 13.23
CA THR A 147 0.27 20.64 13.32
C THR A 147 -0.12 19.72 14.47
N ARG A 148 0.67 18.68 14.75
CA ARG A 148 0.47 17.78 15.89
C ARG A 148 0.65 18.52 17.22
N THR A 149 1.67 19.38 17.35
CA THR A 149 1.83 20.21 18.54
C THR A 149 0.63 21.13 18.75
N SER A 150 0.21 21.88 17.71
CA SER A 150 -0.97 22.73 17.79
C SER A 150 -2.26 21.96 18.08
N TYR A 151 -2.37 20.72 17.59
CA TYR A 151 -3.48 19.82 17.88
C TYR A 151 -3.55 19.47 19.37
N VAL A 152 -2.42 19.06 19.95
CA VAL A 152 -2.33 18.73 21.38
C VAL A 152 -2.61 19.96 22.26
N GLU A 153 -2.13 21.14 21.87
CA GLU A 153 -2.42 22.40 22.56
C GLU A 153 -3.93 22.69 22.61
N LEU A 154 -4.63 22.57 21.48
CA LEU A 154 -6.08 22.79 21.39
C LEU A 154 -6.89 21.76 22.20
N ILE A 155 -6.43 20.50 22.24
CA ILE A 155 -7.00 19.48 23.12
C ILE A 155 -6.79 19.88 24.58
N ASN A 156 -5.58 20.29 24.98
CA ASN A 156 -5.32 20.70 26.36
C ASN A 156 -6.15 21.93 26.77
N GLU A 157 -6.35 22.87 25.85
CA GLU A 157 -7.24 24.03 26.05
C GLU A 157 -8.69 23.60 26.30
N ALA A 158 -9.22 22.72 25.45
CA ALA A 158 -10.57 22.18 25.63
C ALA A 158 -10.72 21.42 26.96
N GLN A 159 -9.72 20.63 27.35
CA GLN A 159 -9.71 19.93 28.64
C GLN A 159 -9.71 20.90 29.82
N ALA A 160 -8.92 21.98 29.74
CA ALA A 160 -8.87 22.98 30.78
C ALA A 160 -10.23 23.67 30.97
N LEU A 161 -10.92 23.97 29.87
CA LEU A 161 -12.28 24.54 29.89
C LEU A 161 -13.30 23.58 30.52
N LEU A 162 -13.25 22.30 30.19
CA LEU A 162 -14.15 21.27 30.76
C LEU A 162 -13.89 21.02 32.26
N ASN A 163 -12.62 21.13 32.70
CA ASN A 163 -12.25 20.92 34.10
C ASN A 163 -12.48 22.14 34.99
N GLN A 164 -12.78 23.31 34.40
CA GLN A 164 -13.05 24.52 35.14
C GLN A 164 -14.36 24.38 35.92
N LYS A 165 -14.26 24.24 37.25
CA LYS A 165 -15.43 24.22 38.14
C LYS A 165 -16.10 25.59 38.14
N THR A 166 -17.39 25.62 37.83
CA THR A 166 -18.22 26.83 37.86
C THR A 166 -19.49 26.56 38.66
N ASP A 167 -19.86 27.46 39.56
CA ASP A 167 -21.06 27.31 40.40
C ASP A 167 -22.37 27.61 39.63
N LYS A 168 -22.28 28.15 38.41
CA LYS A 168 -23.41 28.51 37.57
C LYS A 168 -23.49 27.61 36.34
N ASP A 169 -24.65 26.99 36.12
CA ASP A 169 -24.91 26.13 34.96
C ASP A 169 -24.69 26.86 33.62
N ALA A 170 -25.00 28.16 33.56
CA ALA A 170 -24.77 28.99 32.37
C ALA A 170 -23.28 29.12 32.01
N ASP A 171 -22.41 29.21 33.00
CA ASP A 171 -20.96 29.29 32.80
C ASP A 171 -20.39 27.92 32.39
N ALA A 172 -20.91 26.82 32.97
CA ALA A 172 -20.58 25.46 32.54
C ALA A 172 -20.96 25.21 31.06
N ALA A 173 -22.16 25.63 30.65
CA ALA A 173 -22.62 25.51 29.26
C ALA A 173 -21.75 26.35 28.29
N LYS A 174 -21.37 27.56 28.71
CA LYS A 174 -20.45 28.41 27.93
C LYS A 174 -19.07 27.77 27.78
N ASN A 175 -18.53 27.19 28.85
CA ASN A 175 -17.25 26.48 28.83
C ASN A 175 -17.30 25.23 27.94
N ALA A 176 -18.39 24.46 28.00
CA ALA A 176 -18.59 23.31 27.12
C ALA A 176 -18.66 23.73 25.64
N LEU A 177 -19.34 24.83 25.32
CA LEU A 177 -19.38 25.37 23.95
C LEU A 177 -17.99 25.82 23.48
N ALA A 178 -17.23 26.49 24.34
CA ALA A 178 -15.86 26.91 24.03
C ALA A 178 -14.94 25.69 23.81
N ALA A 179 -15.02 24.68 24.67
CA ALA A 179 -14.29 23.42 24.52
C ALA A 179 -14.61 22.74 23.19
N ASN A 180 -15.89 22.65 22.82
CA ASN A 180 -16.32 22.10 21.54
C ASN A 180 -15.76 22.87 20.33
N ARG A 181 -15.61 24.20 20.42
CA ARG A 181 -14.95 24.99 19.37
C ARG A 181 -13.47 24.66 19.27
N SER A 182 -12.76 24.53 20.38
CA SER A 182 -11.34 24.14 20.40
C SER A 182 -11.14 22.73 19.86
N LEU A 183 -12.01 21.77 20.20
CA LEU A 183 -12.00 20.42 19.61
C LEU A 183 -12.28 20.45 18.09
N ALA A 184 -13.28 21.19 17.63
CA ALA A 184 -13.57 21.31 16.20
C ALA A 184 -12.40 21.94 15.42
N LYS A 185 -11.72 22.93 16.02
CA LYS A 185 -10.51 23.52 15.45
C LYS A 185 -9.34 22.53 15.45
N ALA A 186 -9.16 21.75 16.52
CA ALA A 186 -8.13 20.72 16.58
C ALA A 186 -8.33 19.70 15.45
N ALA A 187 -9.55 19.19 15.29
CA ALA A 187 -9.88 18.27 14.21
C ALA A 187 -9.59 18.86 12.82
N SER A 188 -9.85 20.15 12.59
CA SER A 188 -9.71 20.77 11.26
C SER A 188 -8.27 21.07 10.83
N ILE A 189 -7.34 21.19 11.78
CA ILE A 189 -5.93 21.46 11.48
C ILE A 189 -5.11 20.20 11.18
N TRP A 190 -5.69 19.00 11.35
CA TRP A 190 -4.96 17.77 11.05
C TRP A 190 -4.64 17.69 9.54
N PRO A 191 -3.38 17.47 9.16
CA PRO A 191 -2.95 17.62 7.77
C PRO A 191 -3.55 16.55 6.84
N ASP A 192 -3.56 15.29 7.27
CA ASP A 192 -4.12 14.20 6.46
C ASP A 192 -5.66 14.29 6.36
N ALA A 193 -6.21 14.19 5.15
CA ALA A 193 -7.63 14.44 4.89
C ALA A 193 -8.54 13.37 5.50
N LEU A 194 -8.17 12.10 5.40
CA LEU A 194 -8.93 10.97 5.95
C LEU A 194 -8.97 11.06 7.47
N MET A 195 -7.80 11.28 8.08
CA MET A 195 -7.67 11.47 9.53
C MET A 195 -8.42 12.69 10.04
N ARG A 196 -8.33 13.82 9.33
CA ARG A 196 -9.09 15.04 9.63
C ARG A 196 -10.59 14.79 9.59
N SER A 197 -11.07 14.05 8.60
CA SER A 197 -12.50 13.68 8.50
C SER A 197 -12.93 12.82 9.68
N PHE A 198 -12.12 11.82 10.06
CA PHE A 198 -12.38 10.99 11.22
C PHE A 198 -12.44 11.80 12.52
N LEU A 199 -11.41 12.62 12.80
CA LEU A 199 -11.36 13.50 13.98
C LEU A 199 -12.52 14.49 14.01
N THR A 200 -12.94 15.00 12.85
CA THR A 200 -14.13 15.85 12.73
C THR A 200 -15.39 15.07 13.11
N GLY A 201 -15.52 13.81 12.67
CA GLY A 201 -16.60 12.91 13.09
C GLY A 201 -16.65 12.74 14.60
N VAL A 202 -15.49 12.53 15.25
CA VAL A 202 -15.42 12.43 16.71
C VAL A 202 -15.80 13.74 17.40
N ALA A 203 -15.30 14.89 16.93
CA ALA A 203 -15.67 16.20 17.48
C ALA A 203 -17.18 16.46 17.37
N LEU A 204 -17.80 16.10 16.24
CA LEU A 204 -19.25 16.22 16.04
C LEU A 204 -20.03 15.30 16.98
N HIS A 205 -19.56 14.08 17.19
CA HIS A 205 -20.18 13.14 18.13
C HIS A 205 -20.14 13.68 19.57
N LEU A 206 -18.99 14.19 20.01
CA LEU A 206 -18.81 14.80 21.33
C LEU A 206 -19.69 16.06 21.52
N ALA A 207 -19.91 16.82 20.45
CA ALA A 207 -20.80 17.97 20.45
C ALA A 207 -22.31 17.60 20.35
N GLY A 208 -22.67 16.31 20.41
CA GLY A 208 -24.05 15.84 20.30
C GLY A 208 -24.67 15.97 18.90
N ARG A 209 -23.85 16.15 17.86
CA ARG A 209 -24.28 16.28 16.45
C ARG A 209 -24.24 14.92 15.75
N GLY A 210 -24.98 13.96 16.29
CA GLY A 210 -24.96 12.54 15.90
C GLY A 210 -25.12 12.28 14.40
N PRO A 211 -26.14 12.85 13.71
CA PRO A 211 -26.33 12.58 12.28
C PRO A 211 -25.15 13.01 11.40
N GLN A 212 -24.52 14.14 11.72
CA GLN A 212 -23.36 14.64 10.97
C GLN A 212 -22.10 13.83 11.29
N ALA A 213 -21.95 13.38 12.53
CA ALA A 213 -20.87 12.47 12.90
C ALA A 213 -20.97 11.15 12.12
N GLN A 214 -22.17 10.58 12.01
CA GLN A 214 -22.43 9.36 11.25
C GLN A 214 -22.05 9.51 9.77
N GLU A 215 -22.40 10.64 9.14
CA GLU A 215 -22.03 10.92 7.75
C GLU A 215 -20.51 10.99 7.57
N ARG A 216 -19.80 11.66 8.48
CA ARG A 216 -18.33 11.74 8.46
C ARG A 216 -17.68 10.37 8.60
N PHE A 217 -18.14 9.54 9.55
CA PHE A 217 -17.61 8.19 9.69
C PHE A 217 -17.94 7.31 8.48
N ALA A 218 -19.12 7.45 7.88
CA ALA A 218 -19.48 6.73 6.66
C ALA A 218 -18.55 7.08 5.48
N ALA A 219 -18.19 8.35 5.32
CA ALA A 219 -17.20 8.77 4.33
C ALA A 219 -15.82 8.13 4.57
N CYS A 220 -15.35 8.10 5.82
CA CYS A 220 -14.10 7.43 6.16
C CYS A 220 -14.15 5.91 5.87
N ILE A 221 -15.28 5.25 6.15
CA ILE A 221 -15.50 3.82 5.84
C ILE A 221 -15.48 3.59 4.33
N ALA A 222 -16.03 4.49 3.53
CA ALA A 222 -16.01 4.36 2.07
C ALA A 222 -14.59 4.45 1.50
N GLU A 223 -13.75 5.30 2.08
CA GLU A 223 -12.36 5.51 1.65
C GLU A 223 -11.42 4.40 2.14
N ALA A 224 -11.54 4.00 3.41
CA ALA A 224 -10.73 2.94 4.00
C ALA A 224 -11.61 1.94 4.80
N PRO A 225 -12.29 1.00 4.12
CA PRO A 225 -13.30 0.12 4.73
C PRO A 225 -12.74 -0.90 5.73
N LEU A 226 -11.42 -1.09 5.74
CA LEU A 226 -10.72 -2.06 6.57
C LEU A 226 -10.17 -1.47 7.87
N VAL A 227 -10.44 -0.18 8.15
CA VAL A 227 -10.05 0.46 9.43
C VAL A 227 -11.19 0.28 10.44
N PRO A 228 -11.05 -0.61 11.45
CA PRO A 228 -12.15 -0.94 12.37
C PRO A 228 -12.64 0.27 13.17
N GLY A 229 -11.73 1.19 13.53
CA GLY A 229 -12.04 2.39 14.30
C GLY A 229 -13.08 3.31 13.68
N PHE A 230 -13.16 3.35 12.34
CA PHE A 230 -14.15 4.18 11.65
C PHE A 230 -15.57 3.64 11.86
N ARG A 231 -15.72 2.30 11.82
CA ARG A 231 -16.99 1.63 12.12
C ARG A 231 -17.36 1.74 13.59
N GLN A 232 -16.37 1.64 14.48
CA GLN A 232 -16.59 1.83 15.90
C GLN A 232 -17.11 3.24 16.22
N GLY A 233 -16.49 4.28 15.66
CA GLY A 233 -16.96 5.66 15.83
C GLY A 233 -18.39 5.87 15.33
N ARG A 234 -18.74 5.26 14.18
CA ARG A 234 -20.11 5.27 13.66
C ARG A 234 -21.09 4.56 14.58
N ALA A 235 -20.74 3.38 15.08
CA ALA A 235 -21.57 2.60 16.00
C ALA A 235 -21.85 3.39 17.30
N MET A 236 -20.83 4.04 17.87
CA MET A 236 -21.00 4.92 19.04
C MET A 236 -21.95 6.10 18.76
N ALA A 237 -21.80 6.75 17.60
CA ALA A 237 -22.68 7.85 17.19
C ALA A 237 -24.12 7.40 16.95
N LEU A 238 -24.33 6.19 16.40
CA LEU A 238 -25.66 5.60 16.23
C LEU A 238 -26.30 5.26 17.58
N LEU A 239 -25.50 4.73 18.52
CA LEU A 239 -25.98 4.38 19.85
C LEU A 239 -26.34 5.60 20.70
N ALA A 240 -25.69 6.74 20.46
CA ALA A 240 -26.05 8.03 21.07
C ALA A 240 -27.35 8.62 20.51
N ASP A 241 -27.69 8.31 19.25
CA ASP A 241 -28.93 8.72 18.58
C ASP A 241 -30.08 7.70 18.78
N ASP A 242 -29.96 6.81 19.77
CA ASP A 242 -30.94 5.73 20.06
C ASP A 242 -31.28 4.83 18.86
N LYS A 243 -30.28 4.53 18.02
CA LYS A 243 -30.34 3.58 16.91
C LYS A 243 -29.55 2.29 17.21
N PRO A 244 -30.00 1.46 18.17
CA PRO A 244 -29.21 0.33 18.67
C PRO A 244 -28.99 -0.77 17.64
N PHE A 245 -29.91 -0.99 16.69
CA PHE A 245 -29.78 -2.06 15.69
C PHE A 245 -28.73 -1.73 14.63
N GLU A 246 -28.74 -0.50 14.13
CA GLU A 246 -27.72 0.00 13.21
C GLU A 246 -26.35 0.05 13.90
N ALA A 247 -26.31 0.41 15.19
CA ALA A 247 -25.09 0.34 15.99
C ALA A 247 -24.56 -1.09 16.12
N MET A 248 -25.44 -2.10 16.31
CA MET A 248 -25.04 -3.52 16.32
C MET A 248 -24.43 -3.94 14.98
N GLU A 249 -25.03 -3.56 13.84
CA GLU A 249 -24.50 -3.91 12.53
C GLU A 249 -23.08 -3.38 12.32
N GLU A 250 -22.84 -2.12 12.67
CA GLU A 250 -21.51 -1.51 12.57
C GLU A 250 -20.52 -2.10 13.59
N ALA A 251 -20.96 -2.38 14.82
CA ALA A 251 -20.12 -3.01 15.85
C ALA A 251 -19.72 -4.45 15.44
N MET A 252 -20.66 -5.24 14.91
CA MET A 252 -20.36 -6.57 14.36
C MET A 252 -19.40 -6.49 13.16
N ALA A 253 -19.59 -5.53 12.26
CA ALA A 253 -18.69 -5.33 11.12
C ALA A 253 -17.28 -4.91 11.57
N ALA A 254 -17.17 -4.04 12.57
CA ALA A 254 -15.88 -3.68 13.19
C ALA A 254 -15.21 -4.88 13.86
N LEU A 255 -15.99 -5.69 14.60
CA LEU A 255 -15.49 -6.86 15.32
C LEU A 255 -15.02 -7.95 14.36
N LYS A 256 -15.66 -8.12 13.20
CA LYS A 256 -15.14 -9.00 12.12
C LYS A 256 -13.75 -8.57 11.62
N LEU A 257 -13.46 -7.27 11.58
CA LEU A 257 -12.15 -6.75 11.17
C LEU A 257 -11.11 -6.81 12.28
N SER A 258 -11.53 -6.69 13.54
CA SER A 258 -10.65 -6.78 14.70
C SER A 258 -11.29 -7.66 15.78
N PRO A 259 -11.24 -8.98 15.59
CA PRO A 259 -11.99 -9.92 16.40
C PRO A 259 -11.42 -10.09 17.80
N ASP A 260 -10.23 -9.57 18.07
CA ASP A 260 -9.56 -9.69 19.36
C ASP A 260 -9.71 -8.41 20.21
N SER A 261 -10.70 -7.57 19.89
CA SER A 261 -10.98 -6.29 20.55
C SER A 261 -12.00 -6.40 21.68
N PRO A 262 -11.60 -6.18 22.95
CA PRO A 262 -12.54 -6.11 24.05
C PRO A 262 -13.53 -4.96 23.93
N GLU A 263 -13.08 -3.81 23.45
CA GLU A 263 -13.88 -2.60 23.32
C GLU A 263 -15.06 -2.79 22.36
N LEU A 264 -14.84 -3.50 21.25
CA LEU A 264 -15.90 -3.79 20.28
C LEU A 264 -16.89 -4.82 20.80
N VAL A 265 -16.43 -5.79 21.60
CA VAL A 265 -17.29 -6.76 22.30
C VAL A 265 -18.18 -6.04 23.32
N GLU A 266 -17.62 -5.11 24.10
CA GLU A 266 -18.38 -4.28 25.04
C GLU A 266 -19.40 -3.39 24.31
N LEU A 267 -18.99 -2.69 23.24
CA LEU A 267 -19.88 -1.83 22.45
C LEU A 267 -21.04 -2.60 21.83
N LEU A 268 -20.79 -3.83 21.34
CA LEU A 268 -21.85 -4.70 20.83
C LEU A 268 -22.84 -5.08 21.95
N GLY A 269 -22.33 -5.43 23.13
CA GLY A 269 -23.15 -5.72 24.31
C GLY A 269 -23.96 -4.52 24.82
N GLU A 270 -23.39 -3.32 24.81
CA GLU A 270 -24.10 -2.07 25.14
C GLU A 270 -25.21 -1.76 24.14
N SER A 271 -24.92 -1.95 22.84
CA SER A 271 -25.91 -1.78 21.78
C SER A 271 -27.09 -2.74 21.98
N MET A 272 -26.82 -3.99 22.33
CA MET A 272 -27.85 -4.98 22.66
C MET A 272 -28.68 -4.60 23.89
N LYS A 273 -28.06 -4.08 24.96
CA LYS A 273 -28.77 -3.63 26.16
C LYS A 273 -29.73 -2.46 25.91
N LYS A 274 -29.38 -1.56 24.99
CA LYS A 274 -30.25 -0.44 24.60
C LYS A 274 -31.38 -0.85 23.66
N ALA A 275 -31.35 -2.05 23.09
CA ALA A 275 -32.39 -2.50 22.17
C ALA A 275 -33.73 -2.72 22.89
N PRO A 276 -34.87 -2.31 22.30
CA PRO A 276 -36.18 -2.59 22.87
C PRO A 276 -36.44 -4.09 22.99
N GLY A 277 -36.88 -4.55 24.17
CA GLY A 277 -37.10 -5.98 24.44
C GLY A 277 -38.11 -6.67 23.50
N ARG A 278 -39.04 -5.90 22.90
CA ARG A 278 -40.00 -6.43 21.90
C ARG A 278 -39.34 -6.83 20.57
N ASP A 279 -38.14 -6.33 20.29
CA ASP A 279 -37.44 -6.44 19.01
C ASP A 279 -36.26 -7.45 19.08
N ILE A 280 -36.11 -8.23 20.16
CA ILE A 280 -35.04 -9.24 20.32
C ILE A 280 -35.04 -10.36 19.26
N LYS A 281 -36.15 -10.53 18.55
CA LYS A 281 -36.29 -11.53 17.48
C LYS A 281 -35.77 -11.03 16.13
N ARG A 282 -35.34 -9.77 16.02
CA ARG A 282 -34.76 -9.25 14.78
C ARG A 282 -33.47 -10.01 14.44
N PRO A 283 -33.19 -10.24 13.13
CA PRO A 283 -31.99 -10.95 12.70
C PRO A 283 -30.70 -10.37 13.29
N GLN A 284 -30.57 -9.05 13.33
CA GLN A 284 -29.39 -8.37 13.89
C GLN A 284 -29.12 -8.75 15.35
N PHE A 285 -30.17 -8.83 16.18
CA PHE A 285 -30.04 -9.17 17.59
C PHE A 285 -29.64 -10.64 17.78
N VAL A 286 -30.22 -11.53 16.97
CA VAL A 286 -29.90 -12.96 16.96
C VAL A 286 -28.44 -13.19 16.54
N GLU A 287 -27.99 -12.52 15.47
CA GLU A 287 -26.61 -12.56 15.00
C GLU A 287 -25.63 -12.01 16.04
N ALA A 288 -25.94 -10.85 16.65
CA ALA A 288 -25.13 -10.26 17.70
C ALA A 288 -25.01 -11.20 18.92
N THR A 289 -26.12 -11.86 19.30
CA THR A 289 -26.14 -12.84 20.38
C THR A 289 -25.25 -14.04 20.06
N ALA A 290 -25.37 -14.58 18.84
CA ALA A 290 -24.54 -15.71 18.40
C ALA A 290 -23.05 -15.33 18.34
N MET A 291 -22.73 -14.13 17.87
CA MET A 291 -21.37 -13.61 17.84
C MET A 291 -20.80 -13.49 19.25
N LEU A 292 -21.51 -12.85 20.19
CA LEU A 292 -21.06 -12.68 21.58
C LEU A 292 -20.94 -14.00 22.35
N ALA A 293 -21.77 -15.00 22.03
CA ALA A 293 -21.67 -16.33 22.64
C ALA A 293 -20.32 -17.01 22.34
N GLY A 294 -19.67 -16.65 21.23
CA GLY A 294 -18.33 -17.12 20.87
C GLY A 294 -17.18 -16.47 21.65
N TYR A 295 -17.46 -15.46 22.49
CA TYR A 295 -16.46 -14.72 23.26
C TYR A 295 -16.49 -15.06 24.75
N ASP A 296 -15.32 -15.39 25.33
CA ASP A 296 -15.14 -15.48 26.78
C ASP A 296 -15.08 -14.08 27.40
N THR A 297 -16.26 -13.52 27.69
CA THR A 297 -16.38 -12.16 28.24
C THR A 297 -15.76 -11.99 29.63
N ALA A 298 -15.53 -13.07 30.38
CA ALA A 298 -14.90 -13.00 31.69
C ALA A 298 -13.39 -12.67 31.61
N ARG A 299 -12.73 -13.04 30.50
CA ARG A 299 -11.28 -12.80 30.30
C ARG A 299 -10.95 -11.43 29.71
N LEU A 300 -11.94 -10.73 29.15
CA LEU A 300 -11.79 -9.38 28.56
C LEU A 300 -11.08 -8.39 29.50
N ARG A 301 -11.26 -8.55 30.82
CA ARG A 301 -10.77 -7.61 31.84
C ARG A 301 -9.25 -7.60 32.06
N THR A 302 -8.49 -8.58 31.56
CA THR A 302 -7.13 -8.83 32.07
C THR A 302 -5.97 -8.44 31.15
N ARG A 303 -6.21 -8.11 29.87
CA ARG A 303 -5.13 -7.69 28.96
C ARG A 303 -5.64 -6.74 27.87
N SER A 304 -5.68 -5.44 28.17
CA SER A 304 -5.66 -4.42 27.11
C SER A 304 -4.26 -4.37 26.50
N GLY A 305 -3.89 -5.39 25.71
CA GLY A 305 -2.81 -5.22 24.74
C GLY A 305 -3.29 -4.21 23.72
N GLN A 306 -2.50 -3.17 23.45
CA GLN A 306 -2.89 -2.04 22.62
C GLN A 306 -3.33 -2.49 21.22
N THR A 307 -4.63 -2.50 20.95
CA THR A 307 -5.14 -2.45 19.58
C THR A 307 -5.19 -0.99 19.18
N VAL A 308 -4.24 -0.60 18.34
CA VAL A 308 -4.15 0.73 17.76
C VAL A 308 -5.36 0.90 16.83
N TRP A 309 -6.07 2.03 16.91
CA TRP A 309 -7.28 2.39 16.15
C TRP A 309 -8.62 1.89 16.67
N GLN A 310 -8.73 1.54 17.95
CA GLN A 310 -10.03 1.33 18.60
C GLN A 310 -10.30 2.41 19.65
N MET A 311 -11.50 3.00 19.57
CA MET A 311 -12.03 3.97 20.52
C MET A 311 -12.31 3.25 21.86
N GLY A 312 -11.31 3.13 22.72
CA GLY A 312 -11.48 2.65 24.10
C GLY A 312 -10.36 3.08 25.03
N ARG A 313 -10.57 2.82 26.33
CA ARG A 313 -9.90 3.49 27.48
C ARG A 313 -8.35 3.55 27.44
N LYS A 314 -7.66 2.71 26.66
CA LYS A 314 -6.19 2.70 26.52
C LYS A 314 -5.68 2.49 25.08
N GLY A 315 -6.54 2.67 24.08
CA GLY A 315 -6.26 2.37 22.67
C GLY A 315 -6.44 3.54 21.71
N TRP A 316 -7.16 4.60 22.12
CA TRP A 316 -6.75 6.02 22.18
C TRP A 316 -7.50 6.54 23.43
N PRO A 317 -6.87 7.09 24.47
CA PRO A 317 -7.62 7.58 25.62
C PRO A 317 -8.41 8.83 25.22
N CYS A 318 -9.65 8.67 24.74
CA CYS A 318 -10.68 9.68 24.94
C CYS A 318 -10.92 9.74 26.45
N LYS A 319 -10.05 10.45 27.18
CA LYS A 319 -10.40 10.89 28.53
C LYS A 319 -11.67 11.73 28.38
N ASP A 320 -12.72 11.36 29.10
CA ASP A 320 -13.88 12.20 29.43
C ASP A 320 -14.29 13.22 28.36
N GLY A 321 -14.63 12.74 27.15
CA GLY A 321 -15.18 13.60 26.09
C GLY A 321 -14.16 14.40 25.28
N MET A 322 -12.88 14.01 25.27
CA MET A 322 -11.84 14.65 24.48
C MET A 322 -11.63 14.00 23.12
N LEU A 323 -11.06 14.77 22.19
CA LEU A 323 -10.55 14.19 20.94
C LEU A 323 -9.37 13.25 21.22
N PRO A 324 -9.27 12.17 20.47
CA PRO A 324 -8.23 11.19 20.70
C PRO A 324 -6.94 11.69 20.00
N VAL A 325 -5.74 11.38 20.53
CA VAL A 325 -4.45 11.76 19.89
C VAL A 325 -3.95 10.62 19.00
N PRO A 326 -3.92 10.79 17.65
CA PRO A 326 -3.41 9.75 16.77
C PRO A 326 -1.92 9.47 17.01
N GLU A 327 -1.53 8.21 17.03
CA GLU A 327 -0.10 7.83 17.06
C GLU A 327 0.59 8.18 15.74
N TYR A 328 -0.16 8.16 14.63
CA TYR A 328 0.32 8.35 13.27
C TYR A 328 -0.34 9.56 12.62
N ASP A 329 0.38 10.21 11.71
CA ASP A 329 -0.11 11.37 10.97
C ASP A 329 -1.03 10.97 9.81
N ARG A 330 -0.79 9.78 9.24
CA ARG A 330 -1.50 9.23 8.08
C ARG A 330 -1.68 7.72 8.18
N ILE A 331 -2.69 7.23 7.47
CA ILE A 331 -2.87 5.80 7.17
C ILE A 331 -2.41 5.53 5.73
N ILE A 332 -1.57 4.52 5.55
CA ILE A 332 -1.13 4.01 4.26
C ILE A 332 -1.73 2.62 4.06
N ILE A 333 -2.26 2.37 2.87
CA ILE A 333 -2.78 1.07 2.47
C ILE A 333 -1.80 0.41 1.51
N ARG A 334 -1.20 -0.70 1.95
CA ARG A 334 -0.32 -1.52 1.11
C ARG A 334 -0.99 -2.83 0.70
N GLN A 335 -0.53 -3.40 -0.39
CA GLN A 335 -1.07 -4.64 -0.96
C GLN A 335 0.04 -5.57 -1.41
N ALA A 336 -0.21 -6.88 -1.39
CA ALA A 336 0.70 -7.91 -1.88
C ALA A 336 -0.06 -9.19 -2.22
N LEU A 337 0.65 -10.17 -2.78
CA LEU A 337 0.16 -11.53 -2.91
C LEU A 337 0.74 -12.40 -1.81
N GLY A 338 -0.13 -13.18 -1.18
CA GLY A 338 0.22 -14.21 -0.21
C GLY A 338 0.11 -15.59 -0.85
N VAL A 339 1.04 -16.50 -0.56
CA VAL A 339 0.95 -17.91 -0.95
C VAL A 339 0.78 -18.80 0.26
N ALA A 340 -0.19 -19.72 0.22
CA ALA A 340 -0.42 -20.65 1.31
C ALA A 340 0.70 -21.69 1.40
N VAL A 341 1.34 -21.78 2.56
CA VAL A 341 2.40 -22.76 2.85
C VAL A 341 2.06 -23.67 4.02
N SER A 342 0.97 -23.36 4.74
CA SER A 342 0.34 -24.23 5.73
C SER A 342 -1.14 -23.89 5.84
N ASP A 343 -1.90 -24.71 6.57
CA ASP A 343 -3.36 -24.58 6.73
C ASP A 343 -3.80 -23.18 7.20
N HIS A 344 -2.94 -22.45 7.92
CA HIS A 344 -3.30 -21.14 8.47
C HIS A 344 -2.24 -20.06 8.23
N SER A 345 -1.24 -20.31 7.38
CA SER A 345 -0.15 -19.36 7.18
C SER A 345 0.15 -19.13 5.71
N LEU A 346 0.40 -17.86 5.39
CA LEU A 346 0.79 -17.41 4.07
C LEU A 346 2.20 -16.81 4.15
N LEU A 347 3.00 -16.99 3.09
CA LEU A 347 4.19 -16.17 2.85
C LEU A 347 3.78 -14.96 2.02
N VAL A 348 4.25 -13.78 2.40
CA VAL A 348 3.92 -12.50 1.76
C VAL A 348 5.16 -11.62 1.70
N ASP A 349 5.20 -10.68 0.75
CA ASP A 349 6.21 -9.62 0.69
C ASP A 349 6.36 -8.93 2.06
N SER A 350 7.59 -8.89 2.58
CA SER A 350 7.89 -8.27 3.86
C SER A 350 7.58 -6.77 3.87
N GLN A 351 7.87 -6.07 2.78
CA GLN A 351 7.67 -4.63 2.65
C GLN A 351 6.19 -4.25 2.69
N ALA A 352 5.33 -5.14 2.20
CA ALA A 352 3.89 -4.91 2.21
C ALA A 352 3.27 -5.03 3.61
N VAL A 353 3.88 -5.76 4.54
CA VAL A 353 3.33 -5.99 5.90
C VAL A 353 4.19 -5.42 7.03
N GLU A 354 5.32 -4.79 6.69
CA GLU A 354 6.18 -4.09 7.64
C GLU A 354 5.40 -2.97 8.35
N ASP A 355 5.53 -2.91 9.68
CA ASP A 355 4.83 -1.97 10.56
C ASP A 355 3.29 -1.96 10.44
N ALA A 356 2.70 -2.97 9.79
CA ALA A 356 1.26 -3.07 9.61
C ALA A 356 0.53 -3.18 10.95
N GLN A 357 -0.43 -2.29 11.16
CA GLN A 357 -1.34 -2.30 12.31
C GLN A 357 -2.44 -3.35 12.11
N PHE A 358 -2.92 -3.47 10.88
CA PHE A 358 -3.88 -4.50 10.47
C PHE A 358 -3.40 -5.17 9.20
N VAL A 359 -3.63 -6.48 9.11
CA VAL A 359 -3.39 -7.27 7.90
C VAL A 359 -4.63 -8.07 7.62
N PHE A 360 -5.03 -8.12 6.35
CA PHE A 360 -6.21 -8.81 5.90
C PHE A 360 -5.91 -9.70 4.69
N VAL A 361 -6.54 -10.86 4.65
CA VAL A 361 -6.55 -11.78 3.51
C VAL A 361 -7.89 -11.62 2.80
N LYS A 362 -7.87 -11.37 1.49
CA LYS A 362 -9.08 -11.34 0.67
C LYS A 362 -9.43 -12.76 0.23
N VAL A 363 -10.66 -13.19 0.54
CA VAL A 363 -11.25 -14.44 0.07
C VAL A 363 -12.62 -14.12 -0.50
N ASP A 364 -12.81 -14.41 -1.79
CA ASP A 364 -13.97 -13.96 -2.56
C ASP A 364 -14.15 -12.42 -2.46
N SER A 365 -15.30 -11.97 -1.97
CA SER A 365 -15.62 -10.57 -1.70
C SER A 365 -15.38 -10.16 -0.23
N ALA A 366 -14.90 -11.06 0.62
CA ALA A 366 -14.76 -10.84 2.06
C ALA A 366 -13.29 -10.67 2.48
N TRP A 367 -13.08 -9.96 3.58
CA TRP A 367 -11.78 -9.72 4.19
C TRP A 367 -11.69 -10.42 5.53
N TYR A 368 -10.60 -11.16 5.73
CA TYR A 368 -10.35 -11.92 6.95
C TYR A 368 -9.10 -11.39 7.65
N PRO A 369 -9.16 -11.13 8.95
CA PRO A 369 -8.03 -10.60 9.70
C PRO A 369 -6.89 -11.63 9.77
N ALA A 370 -5.66 -11.13 9.68
CA ALA A 370 -4.44 -11.89 9.83
C ALA A 370 -3.44 -11.12 10.70
N THR A 371 -2.43 -11.83 11.19
CA THR A 371 -1.38 -11.27 12.03
C THR A 371 -0.01 -11.56 11.45
N VAL A 372 0.89 -10.58 11.48
CA VAL A 372 2.28 -10.79 11.07
C VAL A 372 3.00 -11.58 12.17
N ARG A 373 3.56 -12.74 11.82
CA ARG A 373 4.36 -13.53 12.75
C ARG A 373 5.77 -12.96 12.78
N LYS A 374 6.23 -12.54 13.96
CA LYS A 374 7.62 -12.12 14.17
C LYS A 374 8.55 -13.31 13.91
N VAL A 375 9.39 -13.18 12.89
CA VAL A 375 10.49 -14.10 12.61
C VAL A 375 11.73 -13.55 13.31
N SER A 376 12.58 -14.41 13.88
CA SER A 376 13.83 -13.94 14.48
C SER A 376 14.71 -13.30 13.40
N ALA A 377 15.43 -12.22 13.74
CA ALA A 377 16.31 -11.53 12.78
C ALA A 377 17.35 -12.45 12.13
N SER A 378 17.76 -13.53 12.82
CA SER A 378 18.66 -14.56 12.27
C SER A 378 18.04 -15.45 11.18
N ALA A 379 16.72 -15.40 11.01
CA ALA A 379 15.95 -16.19 10.05
C ALA A 379 15.18 -15.32 9.04
N SER A 380 15.31 -14.00 9.11
CA SER A 380 14.67 -13.11 8.14
C SER A 380 15.37 -13.22 6.79
N HIS A 381 14.70 -13.81 5.81
CA HIS A 381 14.94 -13.41 4.43
C HIS A 381 14.32 -12.03 4.27
N ALA A 382 15.14 -11.04 3.89
CA ALA A 382 14.74 -9.63 3.87
C ALA A 382 13.47 -9.35 3.04
N ALA A 383 13.12 -10.22 2.09
CA ALA A 383 12.02 -10.04 1.16
C ALA A 383 10.67 -10.69 1.55
N LEU A 384 10.63 -11.57 2.56
CA LEU A 384 9.40 -12.32 2.89
C LEU A 384 9.10 -12.34 4.38
N SER A 385 7.81 -12.25 4.69
CA SER A 385 7.21 -12.36 6.02
C SER A 385 6.19 -13.49 6.07
N ILE A 386 5.96 -14.04 7.27
CA ILE A 386 4.90 -15.01 7.53
C ILE A 386 3.70 -14.25 8.11
N ILE A 387 2.52 -14.42 7.53
CA ILE A 387 1.26 -13.98 8.13
C ILE A 387 0.42 -15.19 8.53
N HIS A 388 -0.32 -15.05 9.63
CA HIS A 388 -1.16 -16.09 10.19
C HIS A 388 -2.64 -15.64 10.19
N ALA A 389 -3.50 -16.41 9.54
CA ALA A 389 -4.94 -16.17 9.42
C ALA A 389 -5.71 -17.32 10.09
N PRO A 390 -6.02 -17.23 11.40
CA PRO A 390 -6.58 -18.35 12.16
C PRO A 390 -8.00 -18.73 11.73
N ASP A 391 -8.71 -17.83 11.07
CA ASP A 391 -10.12 -18.00 10.68
C ASP A 391 -10.28 -18.68 9.31
N LEU A 392 -9.16 -18.99 8.65
CA LEU A 392 -9.10 -19.59 7.32
C LEU A 392 -8.30 -20.89 7.37
N GLU A 393 -8.78 -21.94 6.71
CA GLU A 393 -8.05 -23.21 6.49
C GLU A 393 -7.71 -23.30 4.99
N PHE A 394 -6.47 -22.99 4.63
CA PHE A 394 -5.99 -23.00 3.25
C PHE A 394 -5.61 -24.40 2.79
N THR A 395 -5.79 -24.69 1.51
CA THR A 395 -5.10 -25.80 0.83
C THR A 395 -3.67 -25.35 0.50
N PRO A 396 -2.62 -25.84 1.19
CA PRO A 396 -1.26 -25.33 0.99
C PRO A 396 -0.74 -25.64 -0.41
N ALA A 397 0.02 -24.71 -0.98
CA ALA A 397 0.75 -24.97 -2.21
C ALA A 397 1.76 -26.09 -1.98
N VAL A 398 1.89 -27.00 -2.94
CA VAL A 398 2.92 -28.05 -2.86
C VAL A 398 4.28 -27.37 -3.02
N ALA A 399 5.02 -27.28 -1.93
CA ALA A 399 6.36 -26.69 -1.87
C ALA A 399 7.38 -27.79 -1.52
N ASP A 400 7.82 -28.55 -2.52
CA ASP A 400 8.89 -29.52 -2.32
C ASP A 400 10.24 -28.83 -2.39
N VAL A 401 10.80 -28.52 -1.21
CA VAL A 401 12.06 -27.80 -1.10
C VAL A 401 13.28 -28.70 -1.37
N LYS A 402 13.10 -30.02 -1.39
CA LYS A 402 14.19 -30.99 -1.61
C LYS A 402 14.29 -31.44 -3.06
N SER A 403 13.17 -31.41 -3.79
CA SER A 403 13.19 -31.74 -5.21
C SER A 403 13.90 -30.66 -6.03
N PRO A 404 14.59 -31.04 -7.12
CA PRO A 404 15.12 -30.07 -8.07
C PRO A 404 13.98 -29.19 -8.57
N GLN A 405 14.23 -27.88 -8.67
CA GLN A 405 13.18 -26.97 -9.13
C GLN A 405 12.82 -27.30 -10.57
N PRO A 406 11.52 -27.46 -10.90
CA PRO A 406 11.12 -27.65 -12.28
C PRO A 406 11.53 -26.44 -13.12
N VAL A 407 12.32 -26.70 -14.15
CA VAL A 407 12.57 -25.78 -15.27
C VAL A 407 11.40 -25.90 -16.24
N GLY A 408 10.90 -24.77 -16.75
CA GLY A 408 9.81 -24.76 -17.73
C GLY A 408 8.73 -23.70 -17.49
N PRO A 409 7.58 -23.85 -18.16
CA PRO A 409 6.47 -22.90 -18.07
C PRO A 409 5.89 -22.82 -16.65
N ALA A 410 5.60 -21.59 -16.23
CA ALA A 410 4.98 -21.28 -14.95
C ALA A 410 4.11 -20.02 -15.05
N SER A 411 3.30 -19.80 -14.01
CA SER A 411 2.47 -18.62 -13.83
C SER A 411 2.97 -17.78 -12.67
N ALA A 412 2.92 -16.46 -12.84
CA ALA A 412 3.19 -15.46 -11.82
C ALA A 412 2.10 -14.38 -11.90
N TRP A 413 2.08 -13.45 -10.93
CA TRP A 413 1.08 -12.40 -10.86
C TRP A 413 1.66 -11.11 -10.27
N GLY A 414 1.49 -9.99 -10.95
CA GLY A 414 1.82 -8.67 -10.42
C GLY A 414 0.65 -8.08 -9.64
N VAL A 415 0.94 -7.47 -8.48
CA VAL A 415 0.01 -6.58 -7.78
C VAL A 415 0.79 -5.37 -7.31
N ALA A 416 0.18 -4.18 -7.38
CA ALA A 416 0.86 -2.97 -6.91
C ALA A 416 1.03 -3.01 -5.37
N CYS A 417 2.16 -2.52 -4.87
CA CYS A 417 2.46 -2.52 -3.44
C CYS A 417 1.67 -1.45 -2.66
N TYR A 418 1.16 -0.42 -3.34
CA TYR A 418 0.30 0.62 -2.77
C TYR A 418 -1.08 0.61 -3.43
N ALA A 419 -2.14 0.72 -2.63
CA ALA A 419 -3.51 0.75 -3.17
C ALA A 419 -3.77 1.96 -4.09
N GLU A 420 -3.04 3.07 -3.91
CA GLU A 420 -3.11 4.26 -4.79
C GLU A 420 -2.66 3.96 -6.23
N LEU A 421 -1.81 2.94 -6.42
CA LEU A 421 -1.39 2.45 -7.72
C LEU A 421 -2.39 1.45 -8.33
N GLY A 422 -3.47 1.12 -7.63
CA GLY A 422 -4.52 0.22 -8.08
C GLY A 422 -4.43 -1.19 -7.47
N ALA A 423 -5.59 -1.83 -7.32
CA ALA A 423 -5.73 -3.14 -6.66
C ALA A 423 -5.86 -4.32 -7.65
N GLY A 424 -5.58 -4.09 -8.94
CA GLY A 424 -5.69 -5.11 -9.98
C GLY A 424 -4.57 -6.14 -9.89
N VAL A 425 -4.91 -7.42 -10.06
CA VAL A 425 -3.93 -8.50 -10.19
C VAL A 425 -3.67 -8.74 -11.68
N ARG A 426 -2.41 -8.64 -12.09
CA ARG A 426 -1.96 -8.78 -13.47
C ARG A 426 -1.34 -10.15 -13.67
N PRO A 427 -1.92 -11.05 -14.48
CA PRO A 427 -1.31 -12.35 -14.74
C PRO A 427 -0.03 -12.21 -15.56
N LEU A 428 0.95 -13.08 -15.28
CA LEU A 428 2.25 -13.15 -15.93
C LEU A 428 2.54 -14.60 -16.34
N ALA A 429 2.72 -14.83 -17.64
CA ALA A 429 3.24 -16.10 -18.13
C ALA A 429 4.77 -16.07 -18.07
N THR A 430 5.38 -16.98 -17.32
CA THR A 430 6.83 -17.02 -17.15
C THR A 430 7.41 -18.38 -17.51
N ILE A 431 8.70 -18.41 -17.79
CA ILE A 431 9.50 -19.62 -17.97
C ILE A 431 10.62 -19.52 -16.94
N ILE A 432 10.78 -20.58 -16.15
CA ILE A 432 11.90 -20.72 -15.23
C ILE A 432 13.01 -21.48 -15.95
N GLU A 433 14.18 -20.86 -16.02
CA GLU A 433 15.39 -21.40 -16.65
C GLU A 433 16.47 -21.58 -15.58
N GLU A 434 17.27 -22.64 -15.72
CA GLU A 434 18.47 -22.86 -14.91
C GLU A 434 19.71 -22.49 -15.72
N ASP A 435 20.55 -21.62 -15.16
CA ASP A 435 21.79 -21.14 -15.74
C ASP A 435 22.90 -21.26 -14.70
N GLY A 436 23.76 -22.27 -14.84
CA GLY A 436 24.92 -22.49 -13.97
C GLY A 436 24.57 -22.69 -12.49
N GLY A 437 23.44 -23.33 -12.18
CA GLY A 437 22.94 -23.52 -10.81
C GLY A 437 22.22 -22.29 -10.22
N SER A 438 22.03 -21.23 -11.02
CA SER A 438 21.15 -20.11 -10.71
C SER A 438 19.84 -20.22 -11.49
N PHE A 439 18.73 -19.79 -10.90
CA PHE A 439 17.43 -19.80 -11.56
C PHE A 439 17.05 -18.39 -12.01
N ARG A 440 16.48 -18.27 -13.21
CA ARG A 440 15.98 -17.01 -13.78
C ARG A 440 14.54 -17.17 -14.24
N SER A 441 13.79 -16.07 -14.16
CA SER A 441 12.43 -15.97 -14.68
C SER A 441 12.44 -15.10 -15.94
N SER A 442 11.75 -15.54 -16.99
CA SER A 442 11.59 -14.74 -18.21
C SER A 442 10.64 -13.55 -18.02
N SER A 443 9.67 -13.66 -17.11
CA SER A 443 8.81 -12.55 -16.70
C SER A 443 9.49 -11.60 -15.72
N ARG A 444 9.07 -10.33 -15.77
CA ARG A 444 9.52 -9.24 -14.91
C ARG A 444 8.33 -8.56 -14.26
N LEU A 445 8.53 -8.12 -13.02
CA LEU A 445 7.59 -7.23 -12.35
C LEU A 445 7.80 -5.79 -12.85
N SER A 446 6.74 -5.00 -12.76
CA SER A 446 6.78 -3.56 -13.02
C SER A 446 7.20 -2.82 -11.75
N ALA A 447 7.78 -1.64 -11.90
CA ALA A 447 8.11 -0.78 -10.76
C ALA A 447 6.85 -0.52 -9.92
N GLY A 448 6.95 -0.65 -8.59
CA GLY A 448 5.83 -0.54 -7.66
C GLY A 448 4.98 -1.80 -7.54
N GLU A 449 5.34 -2.93 -8.15
CA GLU A 449 4.70 -4.23 -7.88
C GLU A 449 5.41 -4.96 -6.73
N ALA A 450 4.60 -5.52 -5.82
CA ALA A 450 5.07 -6.37 -4.74
C ALA A 450 5.56 -7.72 -5.26
N LEU A 451 6.34 -8.43 -4.42
CA LEU A 451 6.87 -9.76 -4.71
C LEU A 451 5.75 -10.72 -5.16
N SER A 452 6.05 -11.49 -6.22
CA SER A 452 5.10 -12.41 -6.86
C SER A 452 5.48 -13.87 -6.60
N PRO A 453 4.54 -14.72 -6.14
CA PRO A 453 4.75 -16.17 -6.19
C PRO A 453 4.82 -16.66 -7.64
N VAL A 454 5.60 -17.73 -7.87
CA VAL A 454 5.69 -18.43 -9.15
C VAL A 454 5.20 -19.86 -8.97
N VAL A 455 4.20 -20.26 -9.75
CA VAL A 455 3.49 -21.54 -9.58
C VAL A 455 3.44 -22.29 -10.91
N SER A 456 3.66 -23.60 -10.89
CA SER A 456 3.46 -24.49 -12.04
C SER A 456 2.76 -25.76 -11.58
N ASP A 457 1.68 -26.15 -12.26
CA ASP A 457 0.85 -27.32 -11.92
C ASP A 457 0.45 -27.41 -10.43
N GLY A 458 0.10 -26.25 -9.83
CA GLY A 458 -0.27 -26.15 -8.41
C GLY A 458 0.91 -26.26 -7.43
N ARG A 459 2.15 -26.39 -7.92
CA ARG A 459 3.38 -26.42 -7.13
C ARG A 459 4.01 -25.03 -7.09
N LEU A 460 4.39 -24.59 -5.89
CA LEU A 460 5.15 -23.36 -5.71
C LEU A 460 6.59 -23.62 -6.17
N LEU A 461 7.11 -22.80 -7.09
CA LEU A 461 8.48 -22.92 -7.60
C LEU A 461 9.44 -21.93 -6.94
N GLY A 462 8.92 -20.80 -6.47
CA GLY A 462 9.73 -19.71 -5.93
C GLY A 462 8.98 -18.39 -6.03
N PHE A 463 9.74 -17.29 -6.06
CA PHE A 463 9.20 -15.95 -6.10
C PHE A 463 9.99 -15.05 -7.05
N ILE A 464 9.33 -14.07 -7.67
CA ILE A 464 10.01 -12.95 -8.34
C ILE A 464 10.06 -11.80 -7.33
N ALA A 465 11.26 -11.30 -7.05
CA ALA A 465 11.47 -10.20 -6.10
C ALA A 465 10.65 -8.96 -6.49
N GLY A 466 10.02 -8.35 -5.49
CA GLY A 466 9.24 -7.12 -5.67
C GLY A 466 10.11 -5.96 -6.11
N LYS A 467 9.50 -5.02 -6.84
CA LYS A 467 10.15 -3.77 -7.28
C LYS A 467 9.61 -2.58 -6.50
N THR A 468 9.74 -2.65 -5.19
CA THR A 468 9.09 -1.76 -4.23
C THR A 468 10.02 -0.68 -3.66
N ASP A 469 11.26 -0.58 -4.12
CA ASP A 469 12.22 0.43 -3.66
C ASP A 469 12.25 1.64 -4.61
N PRO A 470 11.72 2.81 -4.21
CA PRO A 470 11.68 3.99 -5.08
C PRO A 470 13.08 4.55 -5.39
N PHE A 471 14.11 4.20 -4.61
CA PHE A 471 15.46 4.75 -4.76
C PHE A 471 16.33 3.94 -5.73
N THR A 472 15.98 2.68 -5.97
CA THR A 472 16.69 1.82 -6.93
C THR A 472 16.16 1.99 -8.35
N GLU A 473 17.02 1.90 -9.38
CA GLU A 473 16.57 1.96 -10.79
C GLU A 473 15.53 0.87 -11.07
N GLY A 474 14.44 1.26 -11.73
CA GLY A 474 13.33 0.34 -12.04
C GLY A 474 12.55 -0.16 -10.83
N GLY A 475 12.85 0.28 -9.60
CA GLY A 475 12.18 -0.17 -8.38
C GLY A 475 12.87 -1.33 -7.65
N GLY A 476 13.93 -1.89 -8.22
CA GLY A 476 14.60 -3.10 -7.71
C GLY A 476 15.02 -4.07 -8.81
N GLU A 477 15.80 -5.09 -8.43
CA GLU A 477 16.31 -6.10 -9.36
C GLU A 477 15.24 -7.13 -9.78
N ASP A 478 15.30 -7.60 -11.03
CA ASP A 478 14.53 -8.74 -11.53
C ASP A 478 15.12 -10.07 -11.05
N LYS A 479 15.05 -10.30 -9.73
CA LYS A 479 15.65 -11.47 -9.09
C LYS A 479 14.62 -12.56 -8.83
N PHE A 480 14.90 -13.77 -9.31
CA PHE A 480 14.15 -14.96 -8.89
C PHE A 480 14.72 -15.49 -7.56
N ILE A 481 13.82 -15.79 -6.63
CA ILE A 481 14.11 -16.30 -5.29
C ILE A 481 13.67 -17.77 -5.26
N PRO A 482 14.61 -18.73 -5.30
CA PRO A 482 14.27 -20.15 -5.28
C PRO A 482 13.72 -20.57 -3.91
N LEU A 483 12.97 -21.68 -3.87
CA LEU A 483 12.41 -22.24 -2.64
C LEU A 483 13.48 -22.60 -1.62
N SER A 484 14.65 -23.04 -2.07
CA SER A 484 15.78 -23.37 -1.20
C SER A 484 16.23 -22.17 -0.37
N ALA A 485 16.15 -20.96 -0.91
CA ALA A 485 16.46 -19.74 -0.17
C ALA A 485 15.46 -19.51 0.97
N VAL A 486 14.18 -19.87 0.79
CA VAL A 486 13.11 -19.58 1.75
C VAL A 486 12.68 -20.81 2.56
N GLU A 487 13.43 -21.91 2.48
CA GLU A 487 13.12 -23.19 3.13
C GLU A 487 12.82 -23.03 4.62
N ARG A 488 13.66 -22.25 5.31
CA ARG A 488 13.54 -22.01 6.75
C ARG A 488 12.22 -21.33 7.09
N LEU A 489 11.79 -20.36 6.29
CA LEU A 489 10.51 -19.67 6.46
C LEU A 489 9.33 -20.61 6.23
N ILE A 490 9.39 -21.48 5.20
CA ILE A 490 8.34 -22.47 4.92
C ILE A 490 8.20 -23.46 6.08
N ARG A 491 9.33 -24.01 6.55
CA ARG A 491 9.35 -24.91 7.72
C ARG A 491 8.80 -24.22 8.97
N GLN A 492 9.16 -22.95 9.18
CA GLN A 492 8.64 -22.17 10.30
C GLN A 492 7.14 -21.91 10.18
N ALA A 493 6.64 -21.53 9.00
CA ALA A 493 5.22 -21.31 8.75
C ALA A 493 4.38 -22.59 8.90
N SER A 494 4.99 -23.75 8.65
CA SER A 494 4.40 -25.08 8.85
C SER A 494 4.45 -25.55 10.31
N SER A 495 5.29 -24.94 11.15
CA SER A 495 5.43 -25.38 12.54
C SER A 495 4.20 -24.96 13.36
N LYS A 496 3.56 -25.93 14.03
CA LYS A 496 2.47 -25.67 15.00
C LYS A 496 2.93 -24.85 16.21
N SER A 497 4.24 -24.69 16.39
CA SER A 497 4.86 -23.95 17.50
C SER A 497 4.76 -22.44 17.31
N GLY A 498 3.98 -21.78 18.17
CA GLY A 498 4.02 -20.32 18.31
C GLY A 498 2.80 -19.56 17.78
N VAL A 499 1.73 -20.24 17.37
CA VAL A 499 0.43 -19.57 17.26
C VAL A 499 -0.01 -19.21 18.67
N ARG A 500 0.22 -17.95 19.06
CA ARG A 500 -0.42 -17.39 20.24
C ARG A 500 -1.92 -17.46 19.96
N ARG A 501 -2.62 -18.37 20.64
CA ARG A 501 -4.08 -18.37 20.64
C ARG A 501 -4.53 -16.95 20.99
N SER A 502 -5.51 -16.45 20.25
CA SER A 502 -6.10 -15.15 20.57
C SER A 502 -6.42 -15.10 22.07
N PRO A 503 -6.11 -13.98 22.74
CA PRO A 503 -6.48 -13.80 24.14
C PRO A 503 -8.00 -13.91 24.34
N LEU A 504 -8.78 -13.53 23.32
CA LEU A 504 -10.21 -13.79 23.23
C LEU A 504 -10.37 -15.12 22.52
N ARG A 505 -10.60 -16.19 23.30
CA ARG A 505 -10.86 -17.51 22.74
C ARG A 505 -12.12 -17.38 21.87
N ARG A 506 -12.00 -17.69 20.57
CA ARG A 506 -13.10 -17.71 19.62
C ARG A 506 -13.35 -19.16 19.21
N ASP A 507 -14.55 -19.66 19.48
CA ASP A 507 -14.98 -21.02 19.09
C ASP A 507 -15.74 -20.98 17.76
N HIS A 508 -15.05 -20.62 16.67
CA HIS A 508 -15.57 -20.79 15.32
C HIS A 508 -14.67 -21.71 14.51
N ALA A 509 -15.28 -22.59 13.72
CA ALA A 509 -14.54 -23.44 12.79
C ALA A 509 -13.90 -22.56 11.70
N PRO A 510 -12.60 -22.74 11.39
CA PRO A 510 -11.97 -22.07 10.27
C PRO A 510 -12.71 -22.34 8.96
N ARG A 511 -12.81 -21.33 8.09
CA ARG A 511 -13.40 -21.49 6.76
C ARG A 511 -12.37 -22.12 5.83
N ARG A 512 -12.69 -23.27 5.23
CA ARG A 512 -11.86 -23.85 4.16
C ARG A 512 -11.84 -22.97 2.92
N VAL A 513 -10.65 -22.75 2.37
CA VAL A 513 -10.45 -21.93 1.18
C VAL A 513 -9.49 -22.63 0.24
N ASP A 514 -9.96 -22.82 -1.00
CA ASP A 514 -9.13 -23.31 -2.09
C ASP A 514 -8.46 -22.15 -2.81
N GLY A 515 -7.23 -22.39 -3.27
CA GLY A 515 -6.44 -21.40 -3.98
C GLY A 515 -4.98 -21.43 -3.55
N VAL A 516 -4.11 -21.09 -4.49
CA VAL A 516 -2.66 -21.04 -4.23
C VAL A 516 -2.26 -19.64 -3.75
N THR A 517 -2.86 -18.61 -4.35
CA THR A 517 -2.47 -17.20 -4.15
C THR A 517 -3.65 -16.35 -3.67
N PHE A 518 -3.41 -15.48 -2.70
CA PHE A 518 -4.43 -14.64 -2.07
C PHE A 518 -3.99 -13.17 -2.08
N ILE A 519 -4.93 -12.24 -2.23
CA ILE A 519 -4.63 -10.81 -2.10
C ILE A 519 -4.52 -10.47 -0.61
N ILE A 520 -3.40 -9.86 -0.25
CA ILE A 520 -3.15 -9.34 1.09
C ILE A 520 -3.27 -7.83 1.04
N GLN A 521 -3.95 -7.26 2.03
CA GLN A 521 -3.98 -5.82 2.24
C GLN A 521 -3.57 -5.52 3.67
N SER A 522 -2.70 -4.54 3.83
CA SER A 522 -2.26 -4.08 5.14
C SER A 522 -2.56 -2.60 5.32
N ILE A 523 -2.78 -2.23 6.57
CA ILE A 523 -3.01 -0.87 7.02
C ILE A 523 -1.81 -0.48 7.87
N VAL A 524 -1.02 0.46 7.37
CA VAL A 524 0.21 0.95 8.02
C VAL A 524 -0.03 2.36 8.53
N GLY A 525 0.37 2.62 9.77
CA GLY A 525 0.39 3.97 10.31
C GLY A 525 1.73 4.64 10.01
N GLU A 526 1.71 5.82 9.42
CA GLU A 526 2.92 6.60 9.17
C GLU A 526 3.04 7.74 10.19
N ALA A 527 4.14 7.77 10.94
CA ALA A 527 4.50 8.89 11.80
C ALA A 527 5.64 9.70 11.15
N SER A 528 5.52 11.03 11.16
CA SER A 528 6.56 11.93 10.64
C SER A 528 7.84 11.95 11.49
N GLN A 529 7.84 11.25 12.62
CA GLN A 529 8.96 11.12 13.56
C GLN A 529 9.48 9.68 13.53
N ARG A 530 10.33 9.35 12.57
CA ARG A 530 11.26 8.23 12.68
C ARG A 530 12.65 8.66 12.25
#